data_AF-A0A3Q9RJW6-F1
#
_entry.id   AF-A0A3Q9RJW6-F1
#
_cell.length_a   1.000
_cell.length_b   1.000
_cell.length_c   1.000
_cell.angle_alpha   90.00
_cell.angle_beta   90.00
_cell.angle_gamma   90.00
#
_symmetry.space_group_name_H-M   'P 1'
#
loop_
_entity.id
_entity.type
_entity.pdbx_description
1 polymer ?
#
loop_
_entity_poly.entity_id
_entity_poly.type
_entity_poly.pdbx_seq_one_letter_code
_entity_poly.pdbx_strand_id
1 'polypeptide(L)'
;MPSLVSFVQQHPQVKQIKGIIGITTLNKGANHLGFEIIPITNFFYKWFKWASFLPISLLSRTNSYKHPTPPSYLFMSKDGLTSRYKGP
;
A
#
# COMPACT_ATOMS: atom_id res chain seq x y z
N MET A 1 3.86 11.76 3.12
CA MET A 1 3.25 11.80 1.77
C MET A 1 2.46 13.12 1.56
N PRO A 2 3.11 14.30 1.56
CA PRO A 2 2.37 15.56 1.44
C PRO A 2 1.78 15.77 0.03
N SER A 3 2.54 15.40 -1.01
CA SER A 3 2.08 15.49 -2.40
C SER A 3 0.80 14.69 -2.67
N LEU A 4 0.65 13.51 -2.05
CA LEU A 4 -0.55 12.69 -2.18
C LEU A 4 -1.76 13.35 -1.50
N VAL A 5 -1.56 14.02 -0.35
CA VAL A 5 -2.60 14.81 0.31
C VAL A 5 -3.08 15.91 -0.64
N SER A 6 -2.16 16.68 -1.22
CA SER A 6 -2.50 17.76 -2.16
C SER A 6 -3.24 17.22 -3.39
N PHE A 7 -2.79 16.11 -3.96
CA PHE A 7 -3.45 15.46 -5.09
C PHE A 7 -4.90 15.05 -4.75
N VAL A 8 -5.10 14.38 -3.62
CA VAL A 8 -6.44 13.95 -3.19
C VAL A 8 -7.34 15.16 -2.91
N GLN A 9 -6.81 16.23 -2.31
CA GLN A 9 -7.56 17.44 -1.99
C GLN A 9 -7.97 18.24 -3.22
N GLN A 10 -7.11 18.28 -4.24
CA GLN A 10 -7.38 18.99 -5.50
C GLN A 10 -8.25 18.18 -6.46
N HIS A 11 -8.52 16.91 -6.15
CA HIS A 11 -9.31 16.04 -7.01
C HIS A 11 -10.79 16.51 -7.09
N PRO A 12 -11.40 16.63 -8.29
CA PRO A 12 -12.79 17.08 -8.45
C PRO A 12 -13.81 16.27 -7.63
N GLN A 13 -13.52 14.99 -7.40
CA GLN A 13 -14.35 14.06 -6.64
C GLN A 13 -13.84 13.81 -5.21
N VAL A 14 -13.05 14.71 -4.62
CA VAL A 14 -12.49 14.57 -3.26
C VAL A 14 -13.53 14.17 -2.19
N LYS A 15 -14.79 14.61 -2.34
CA LYS A 15 -15.90 14.26 -1.43
C LYS A 15 -16.28 12.77 -1.49
N GLN A 16 -16.04 12.11 -2.62
CA GLN A 16 -16.35 10.70 -2.85
C GLN A 16 -15.18 9.79 -2.43
N ILE A 17 -13.96 10.33 -2.37
CA ILE A 17 -12.77 9.60 -1.93
C ILE A 17 -12.84 9.40 -0.41
N LYS A 18 -12.95 8.14 0.04
CA LYS A 18 -13.00 7.75 1.46
C LYS A 18 -11.64 7.32 2.01
N GLY A 19 -10.75 6.84 1.16
CA GLY A 19 -9.43 6.34 1.56
C GLY A 19 -8.61 5.83 0.40
N ILE A 20 -7.38 5.45 0.71
CA ILE A 20 -6.41 4.87 -0.20
C ILE A 20 -6.37 3.37 0.08
N ILE A 21 -6.40 2.59 -1.00
CA ILE A 21 -6.32 1.14 -0.96
C ILE A 21 -5.20 0.71 -1.91
N GLY A 22 -4.37 -0.23 -1.47
CA GLY A 22 -3.30 -0.78 -2.29
C GLY A 22 -3.07 -2.25 -2.00
N ILE A 23 -2.27 -2.89 -2.85
CA ILE A 23 -1.76 -4.24 -2.62
C ILE A 23 -0.24 -4.16 -2.66
N THR A 24 0.42 -4.68 -1.64
CA THR A 24 1.89 -4.70 -1.57
C THR A 24 2.40 -6.02 -1.06
N THR A 25 3.58 -6.42 -1.52
CA THR A 25 4.41 -7.43 -0.86
C THR A 25 5.34 -6.78 0.17
N LEU A 26 5.62 -5.47 0.07
CA LEU A 26 6.42 -4.69 1.01
C LEU A 26 5.55 -4.10 2.12
N ASN A 27 5.14 -4.95 3.05
CA ASN A 27 4.28 -4.55 4.18
C ASN A 27 5.09 -4.13 5.43
N LYS A 28 6.40 -4.41 5.47
CA LYS A 28 7.26 -4.08 6.61
C LYS A 28 7.33 -2.55 6.80
N GLY A 29 6.88 -2.09 7.97
CA GLY A 29 6.86 -0.65 8.31
C GLY A 29 5.67 0.13 7.76
N ALA A 30 4.75 -0.49 7.00
CA ALA A 30 3.58 0.21 6.48
C ALA A 30 2.65 0.74 7.58
N ASN A 31 2.58 0.05 8.73
CA ASN A 31 1.87 0.53 9.92
C ASN A 31 2.42 1.87 10.43
N HIS A 32 3.74 2.09 10.35
CA HIS A 32 4.37 3.35 10.78
C HIS A 32 4.00 4.51 9.85
N LEU A 33 3.62 4.22 8.61
CA LEU A 33 3.08 5.22 7.68
C LEU A 33 1.58 5.45 7.90
N GLY A 34 0.89 4.57 8.65
CA GLY A 34 -0.53 4.70 8.98
C GLY A 34 -1.44 3.90 8.10
N PHE A 35 -0.87 2.95 7.36
CA PHE A 35 -1.65 1.96 6.67
C PHE A 35 -2.03 0.84 7.63
N GLU A 36 -3.28 0.42 7.56
CA GLU A 36 -3.74 -0.85 8.08
C GLU A 36 -3.38 -1.96 7.09
N ILE A 37 -2.70 -2.99 7.59
CA ILE A 37 -2.28 -4.13 6.78
C ILE A 37 -3.31 -5.25 6.96
N ILE A 38 -3.99 -5.63 5.89
CA ILE A 38 -4.97 -6.72 5.91
C ILE A 38 -4.43 -7.89 5.06
N PRO A 39 -4.25 -9.09 5.62
CA PRO A 39 -3.78 -10.24 4.85
C PRO A 39 -4.81 -10.67 3.82
N ILE A 40 -4.35 -11.06 2.63
CA ILE A 40 -5.22 -11.63 1.61
C ILE A 40 -5.62 -13.05 2.05
N THR A 41 -6.91 -13.28 2.25
CA THR A 41 -7.47 -14.55 2.73
C THR A 41 -7.63 -15.59 1.61
N ASN A 42 -7.96 -15.17 0.39
CA ASN A 42 -8.16 -16.09 -0.73
C ASN A 42 -6.80 -16.61 -1.26
N PHE A 43 -6.56 -17.91 -1.10
CA PHE A 43 -5.30 -18.57 -1.49
C PHE A 43 -5.02 -18.46 -2.99
N PHE A 44 -6.00 -18.66 -3.87
CA PHE A 44 -5.82 -18.56 -5.32
C PHE A 44 -5.47 -17.13 -5.73
N TYR A 45 -6.21 -16.15 -5.21
CA TYR A 45 -5.95 -14.74 -5.49
C TYR A 45 -4.57 -14.30 -4.99
N LYS A 46 -4.18 -14.81 -3.82
CA LYS A 46 -2.86 -14.58 -3.21
C LYS A 46 -1.73 -15.12 -4.09
N TRP A 47 -1.86 -16.33 -4.61
CA TRP A 47 -0.86 -16.93 -5.52
C TRP A 47 -0.77 -16.17 -6.85
N PHE A 48 -1.90 -15.82 -7.45
CA PHE A 48 -1.91 -15.04 -8.69
C PHE A 48 -1.20 -13.69 -8.51
N LYS A 49 -1.52 -12.97 -7.42
CA LYS A 49 -0.85 -11.71 -7.11
C LYS A 49 0.63 -11.93 -6.82
N TRP A 50 0.99 -12.96 -6.05
CA TRP A 50 2.38 -13.27 -5.78
C TRP A 50 3.16 -13.55 -7.08
N ALA A 51 2.61 -14.34 -7.99
CA ALA A 51 3.20 -14.61 -9.30
C ALA A 51 3.41 -13.32 -10.13
N SER A 52 2.47 -12.38 -10.09
CA SER A 52 2.63 -11.08 -10.77
C SER A 52 3.75 -10.20 -10.18
N PHE A 53 4.04 -10.36 -8.88
CA PHE A 53 5.13 -9.65 -8.20
C PHE A 53 6.47 -10.38 -8.27
N LEU A 54 6.51 -11.64 -8.72
CA LEU A 54 7.75 -12.42 -8.82
C LEU A 54 8.79 -11.77 -9.75
N PRO A 55 8.46 -11.33 -10.98
CA PRO A 55 9.45 -10.72 -11.87
C PRO A 55 10.10 -9.48 -11.23
N ILE A 56 9.27 -8.64 -10.61
CA ILE A 56 9.73 -7.43 -9.91
C ILE A 56 10.63 -7.81 -8.73
N SER A 57 10.26 -8.84 -7.96
CA SER A 57 11.06 -9.31 -6.83
C SER A 57 12.41 -9.90 -7.24
N LEU A 58 12.49 -10.52 -8.42
CA LEU A 58 13.72 -11.10 -8.97
C LEU A 58 14.65 -9.99 -9.47
N LEU A 59 14.11 -9.02 -10.20
CA LEU A 59 14.86 -7.87 -10.71
C LEU A 59 15.34 -6.92 -9.61
N SER A 60 14.55 -6.77 -8.55
CA SER A 60 14.86 -5.90 -7.40
C SER A 60 15.83 -6.55 -6.40
N ARG A 61 16.30 -7.78 -6.62
CA ARG A 61 17.04 -8.57 -5.63
C ARG A 61 18.50 -8.15 -5.54
N THR A 62 18.77 -7.09 -4.77
CA THR A 62 20.11 -6.74 -4.32
C THR A 62 20.40 -7.48 -3.01
N ASN A 63 21.05 -8.65 -3.11
CA ASN A 63 21.80 -9.33 -2.03
C ASN A 63 21.07 -9.78 -0.74
N SER A 64 19.74 -9.66 -0.60
CA SER A 64 19.05 -10.14 0.61
C SER A 64 18.22 -11.40 0.34
N TYR A 65 18.63 -12.53 0.93
CA TYR A 65 17.97 -13.84 0.91
C TYR A 65 16.60 -13.89 1.62
N LYS A 66 15.91 -12.76 1.76
CA LYS A 66 14.59 -12.75 2.41
C LYS A 66 13.55 -13.29 1.43
N HIS A 67 12.76 -14.25 1.90
CA HIS A 67 11.61 -14.74 1.17
C HIS A 67 10.64 -13.59 0.91
N PRO A 68 10.06 -13.47 -0.30
CA PRO A 68 9.06 -12.45 -0.56
C PRO A 68 7.87 -12.67 0.38
N THR A 69 7.56 -11.65 1.18
CA THR A 69 6.39 -11.68 2.07
C THR A 69 5.12 -11.79 1.23
N PRO A 70 4.12 -12.54 1.72
CA PRO A 70 2.86 -12.69 0.99
C PRO A 70 2.20 -11.33 0.74
N PRO A 71 1.56 -11.15 -0.43
CA PRO A 71 0.87 -9.89 -0.72
C PRO A 71 -0.23 -9.63 0.32
N SER A 72 -0.32 -8.38 0.75
CA SER A 72 -1.28 -7.88 1.71
C SER A 72 -1.94 -6.62 1.17
N TYR A 73 -3.19 -6.38 1.58
CA TYR A 73 -3.83 -5.11 1.33
C TYR A 73 -3.32 -4.05 2.28
N LEU A 74 -3.18 -2.82 1.77
CA LEU A 74 -2.94 -1.62 2.55
C LEU A 74 -4.20 -0.75 2.49
N PHE A 75 -4.66 -0.30 3.65
CA PHE A 75 -5.78 0.62 3.77
C PHE A 75 -5.37 1.85 4.57
N MET A 76 -5.77 3.03 4.13
CA MET A 76 -5.62 4.26 4.91
C MET A 76 -6.82 5.15 4.62
N SER A 77 -7.50 5.65 5.64
CA SER A 77 -8.61 6.59 5.43
C SER A 77 -8.08 7.92 4.89
N LYS A 78 -8.91 8.64 4.13
CA LYS A 78 -8.56 9.99 3.64
C LYS A 78 -8.24 10.93 4.81
N ASP A 79 -9.00 10.81 5.89
CA ASP A 79 -8.81 11.63 7.08
C ASP A 79 -7.51 11.26 7.80
N GLY A 80 -7.16 9.97 7.88
CA GLY A 80 -5.88 9.51 8.42
C GLY A 80 -4.67 9.94 7.58
N LEU A 81 -4.82 9.96 6.25
CA LEU A 81 -3.80 10.53 5.36
C LEU A 81 -3.62 12.02 5.62
N THR A 82 -4.73 12.76 5.71
CA THR A 82 -4.73 14.21 5.87
C THR A 82 -4.20 14.62 7.23
N SER A 83 -4.64 13.98 8.33
CA SER A 83 -4.17 14.32 9.68
C SER A 83 -2.67 14.10 9.85
N ARG A 84 -2.12 13.08 9.18
CA ARG A 84 -0.73 12.67 9.37
C ARG A 84 0.26 13.39 8.45
N TYR A 85 -0.20 13.88 7.30
CA TYR A 85 0.69 14.39 6.25
C TYR A 85 0.31 15.76 5.69
N LYS A 86 -0.81 16.36 6.12
CA LYS A 86 -1.05 17.77 5.87
C LYS A 86 -0.03 18.55 6.72
N GLY A 87 0.90 19.22 6.04
CA GLY A 87 1.86 20.10 6.71
C GLY A 87 1.15 21.25 7.43
N PRO A 88 1.88 22.02 8.26
CA PRO A 88 1.40 23.30 8.77
C PRO A 88 0.99 24.24 7.62
#